data_AF-A0A2N6THE3-F1
#
_entry.id   AF-A0A2N6THE3-F1
#
_cell.length_a   1.000
_cell.length_b   1.000
_cell.length_c   1.000
_cell.angle_alpha   90.00
_cell.angle_beta   90.00
_cell.angle_gamma   90.00
#
_symmetry.space_group_name_H-M   'P 1'
#
loop_
_entity.id
_entity.type
_entity.pdbx_description
1 polymer ?
#
loop_
_entity_poly.entity_id
_entity_poly.type
_entity_poly.pdbx_seq_one_letter_code
_entity_poly.pdbx_strand_id
1 'polypeptide(L)'
;MKGVSFMGVALRKNITLTDEENQVILDFCKKMGRSFSEVVRTATLNYIAETEKEDLATFLAKNCEYVDDEEQKDFDKIIDELKADKDEGREINLNEIL
;
A
#
# COMPACT_ATOMS: atom_id res chain seq x y z
N MET A 1 -13.17 -0.63 39.69
CA MET A 1 -13.12 0.25 38.51
C MET A 1 -13.96 -0.39 37.42
N LYS A 2 -15.05 0.26 36.99
CA LYS A 2 -15.91 -0.27 35.90
C LYS A 2 -15.20 0.00 34.58
N GLY A 3 -14.93 -1.07 33.83
CA GLY A 3 -14.33 -0.99 32.50
C GLY A 3 -15.24 -0.24 31.56
N VAL A 4 -14.70 0.80 30.92
CA VAL A 4 -15.39 1.55 29.87
C VAL A 4 -15.28 0.72 28.59
N SER A 5 -16.40 0.14 28.17
CA SER A 5 -16.56 -0.42 26.83
C SER A 5 -16.59 0.74 25.84
N PHE A 6 -15.52 0.95 25.07
CA PHE A 6 -15.55 1.80 23.88
C PHE A 6 -16.38 1.08 22.81
N MET A 7 -17.71 1.17 22.91
CA MET A 7 -18.60 0.84 21.81
C MET A 7 -18.49 2.01 20.82
N GLY A 8 -17.48 1.93 19.94
CA GLY A 8 -17.16 2.99 18.98
C GLY A 8 -18.39 3.37 18.16
N VAL A 9 -18.63 4.68 18.01
CA VAL A 9 -19.75 5.20 17.22
C VAL A 9 -19.61 4.73 15.78
N ALA A 10 -20.61 4.01 15.27
CA ALA A 10 -20.65 3.60 13.87
C ALA A 10 -20.84 4.83 12.98
N LEU A 11 -19.88 5.10 12.08
CA LEU A 11 -19.96 6.21 11.13
C LEU A 11 -20.57 5.72 9.82
N ARG A 12 -21.63 6.40 9.37
CA ARG A 12 -22.24 6.14 8.05
C ARG A 12 -21.47 6.87 6.97
N LYS A 13 -21.10 6.16 5.91
CA LYS A 13 -20.50 6.70 4.69
C LYS A 13 -21.38 6.33 3.51
N ASN A 14 -21.50 7.24 2.55
CA ASN A 14 -22.21 7.01 1.30
C ASN A 14 -21.17 6.94 0.19
N ILE A 15 -21.40 6.06 -0.78
CA ILE A 15 -20.58 5.90 -1.99
C ILE A 15 -21.53 5.85 -3.19
N THR A 16 -21.05 6.31 -4.34
CA THR A 16 -21.75 6.18 -5.61
C THR A 16 -21.15 5.01 -6.36
N LEU A 17 -22.00 4.14 -6.91
CA LEU A 17 -21.62 2.97 -7.69
C LEU A 17 -22.46 2.94 -8.96
N THR A 18 -21.95 2.34 -10.03
CA THR A 18 -22.79 1.96 -11.16
C THR A 18 -23.70 0.79 -10.78
N ASP A 19 -24.74 0.56 -11.58
CA ASP A 19 -25.65 -0.57 -11.36
C ASP A 19 -24.91 -1.91 -11.48
N GLU A 20 -23.94 -2.01 -12.41
CA GLU A 20 -23.12 -3.20 -12.60
C GLU A 20 -22.23 -3.48 -11.38
N GLU A 21 -21.54 -2.45 -10.86
CA GLU A 21 -20.70 -2.57 -9.67
C GLU A 21 -21.51 -3.02 -8.45
N ASN A 22 -22.67 -2.39 -8.24
CA ASN A 22 -23.57 -2.75 -7.14
C ASN A 22 -24.07 -4.21 -7.28
N GLN A 23 -24.44 -4.63 -8.49
CA GLN A 23 -24.93 -5.99 -8.72
C GLN A 23 -23.87 -7.05 -8.44
N VAL A 24 -22.62 -6.83 -8.87
CA VAL A 24 -21.48 -7.72 -8.57
C VAL A 24 -21.30 -7.86 -7.06
N ILE A 25 -21.32 -6.75 -6.32
CA ILE A 25 -21.13 -6.77 -4.87
C ILE A 25 -22.30 -7.47 -4.19
N LEU A 26 -23.55 -7.19 -4.58
CA LEU A 26 -24.73 -7.82 -3.98
C LEU A 26 -24.78 -9.33 -4.22
N ASP A 27 -24.39 -9.80 -5.40
CA ASP A 27 -24.34 -11.24 -5.67
C ASP A 27 -23.26 -11.94 -4.86
N PHE A 28 -22.12 -11.28 -4.65
CA PHE A 28 -21.10 -11.76 -3.71
C PHE A 28 -21.64 -11.79 -2.27
N CYS A 29 -22.32 -10.73 -1.83
CA CYS A 29 -22.94 -10.65 -0.49
C CYS A 29 -23.90 -11.82 -0.25
N LYS A 30 -24.77 -12.13 -1.21
CA LYS A 30 -25.70 -13.26 -1.16
C LYS A 30 -24.98 -14.60 -1.03
N LYS A 31 -23.93 -14.82 -1.83
CA LYS A 31 -23.12 -16.06 -1.80
C LYS A 31 -22.44 -16.26 -0.45
N MET A 32 -21.95 -15.18 0.16
CA MET A 32 -21.20 -15.21 1.41
C MET A 32 -22.08 -15.10 2.67
N GLY A 33 -23.38 -14.81 2.51
CA GLY A 33 -24.29 -14.57 3.64
C GLY A 33 -23.91 -13.36 4.48
N ARG A 34 -23.33 -12.32 3.87
CA ARG A 34 -22.83 -11.10 4.54
C ARG A 34 -23.54 -9.86 4.01
N SER A 35 -23.63 -8.82 4.85
CA SER A 35 -24.14 -7.53 4.42
C SER A 35 -23.15 -6.78 3.53
N PHE A 36 -23.66 -5.87 2.71
CA PHE A 36 -22.85 -4.98 1.87
C PHE A 36 -21.76 -4.27 2.66
N SER A 37 -22.12 -3.67 3.80
CA SER A 37 -21.17 -2.94 4.64
C SER A 37 -20.07 -3.84 5.22
N GLU A 38 -20.39 -5.09 5.57
CA GLU A 38 -19.38 -6.04 6.05
C GLU A 38 -18.41 -6.46 4.96
N VAL A 39 -18.92 -6.71 3.74
CA VAL A 39 -18.09 -7.06 2.59
C VAL A 39 -17.16 -5.91 2.25
N VAL A 40 -17.69 -4.69 2.07
CA VAL A 40 -16.88 -3.51 1.74
C VAL A 40 -15.86 -3.23 2.84
N ARG A 41 -16.27 -3.22 4.12
CA ARG A 41 -15.35 -3.00 5.24
C ARG A 41 -14.20 -4.02 5.25
N THR A 42 -14.52 -5.31 5.08
CA THR A 42 -13.52 -6.38 5.12
C THR A 42 -12.57 -6.27 3.94
N ALA A 43 -13.11 -6.08 2.74
CA ALA A 43 -12.30 -5.96 1.52
C ALA A 43 -11.37 -4.75 1.58
N THR A 44 -11.87 -3.58 2.01
CA THR A 44 -11.06 -2.36 2.14
C THR A 44 -9.95 -2.52 3.18
N LEU A 45 -10.23 -3.10 4.36
CA LEU A 45 -9.20 -3.32 5.38
C LEU A 45 -8.14 -4.32 4.92
N ASN A 46 -8.54 -5.38 4.22
CA ASN A 46 -7.59 -6.34 3.65
C ASN A 46 -6.72 -5.69 2.57
N TYR A 47 -7.32 -4.90 1.67
CA TYR A 47 -6.58 -4.15 0.66
C TYR A 47 -5.54 -3.23 1.30
N ILE A 48 -5.92 -2.43 2.30
CA ILE A 48 -4.98 -1.55 3.02
C ILE A 48 -3.85 -2.37 3.64
N ALA A 49 -4.18 -3.45 4.36
CA ALA A 49 -3.18 -4.28 5.02
C ALA A 49 -2.25 -5.00 4.03
N GLU A 50 -2.72 -5.35 2.84
CA GLU A 50 -1.89 -5.92 1.77
C GLU A 50 -0.99 -4.85 1.15
N THR A 51 -1.52 -3.65 0.86
CA THR A 51 -0.74 -2.53 0.33
C THR A 51 0.33 -2.06 1.31
N GLU A 52 0.03 -1.98 2.61
CA GLU A 52 1.01 -1.60 3.63
C GLU A 52 2.09 -2.67 3.88
N LYS A 53 1.82 -3.92 3.51
CA LYS A 53 2.81 -5.01 3.55
C LYS A 53 3.60 -5.16 2.26
N GLU A 54 3.19 -4.47 1.19
CA GLU A 54 3.88 -4.52 -0.09
C GLU A 54 5.23 -3.84 0.08
N ASP A 55 6.30 -4.63 -0.06
CA ASP A 55 7.66 -4.12 0.00
C ASP A 55 7.86 -3.04 -1.08
N LEU A 56 8.62 -1.99 -0.76
CA LEU A 56 8.80 -0.85 -1.66
C LEU A 56 9.30 -1.28 -3.04
N ALA A 57 10.19 -2.27 -3.13
CA ALA A 57 10.66 -2.78 -4.41
C ALA A 57 9.54 -3.48 -5.20
N THR A 58 8.66 -4.20 -4.51
CA THR A 58 7.49 -4.85 -5.14
C THR A 58 6.47 -3.81 -5.62
N PHE A 59 6.23 -2.78 -4.82
CA PHE A 59 5.34 -1.67 -5.18
C PHE A 59 5.86 -0.91 -6.40
N LEU A 60 7.15 -0.56 -6.43
CA LEU A 60 7.77 0.13 -7.55
C LEU A 60 7.75 -0.74 -8.82
N ALA A 61 8.12 -2.02 -8.72
CA ALA A 61 8.11 -2.93 -9.87
C ALA A 61 6.72 -3.12 -10.50
N LYS A 62 5.65 -2.97 -9.70
CA LYS A 62 4.27 -3.15 -10.15
C LYS A 62 3.65 -1.88 -10.72
N ASN A 63 4.06 -0.71 -10.24
CA ASN A 63 3.39 0.56 -10.52
C ASN A 63 4.27 1.57 -11.30
N CYS A 64 5.57 1.33 -11.41
CA CYS A 64 6.49 2.17 -12.15
C CYS A 64 7.06 1.39 -13.33
N GLU A 65 7.09 2.02 -14.51
CA GLU A 65 7.87 1.51 -15.63
C GLU A 65 9.36 1.62 -15.29
N TYR A 66 10.16 0.68 -15.80
CA TYR A 66 11.60 0.80 -15.72
C TYR A 66 12.05 2.05 -16.49
N VAL A 67 13.11 2.68 -16.00
CA VAL A 67 13.80 3.73 -16.76
C VAL A 67 14.29 3.15 -18.09
N ASP A 68 14.47 4.01 -19.09
CA ASP A 68 14.93 3.54 -20.38
C ASP A 68 16.38 2.98 -20.33
N ASP A 69 16.76 2.25 -21.38
CA ASP A 69 18.06 1.57 -21.43
C ASP A 69 19.26 2.52 -21.35
N GLU A 70 19.11 3.80 -21.69
CA GLU A 70 20.19 4.78 -21.59
C GLU A 70 20.30 5.28 -20.14
N GLU A 71 19.19 5.65 -19.53
CA GLU A 71 19.13 6.05 -18.12
C GLU A 71 19.58 4.92 -17.19
N GLN A 72 19.17 3.67 -17.45
CA GLN A 72 19.57 2.51 -16.64
C GLN A 72 21.09 2.30 -16.68
N LYS A 73 21.73 2.50 -17.84
CA LYS A 73 23.20 2.38 -17.96
C LYS A 73 23.95 3.42 -17.15
N ASP A 74 23.38 4.61 -17.01
CA ASP A 74 24.00 5.66 -16.20
C ASP A 74 23.87 5.34 -14.71
N PHE A 75 22.73 4.80 -14.27
CA PHE A 75 22.61 4.24 -12.91
C PHE A 75 23.59 3.09 -12.66
N ASP A 76 23.72 2.16 -13.60
CA ASP A 76 24.62 1.01 -13.47
C ASP A 76 26.08 1.44 -13.32
N LYS A 77 26.52 2.45 -14.09
CA LYS A 77 27.87 3.04 -13.94
C LYS A 77 28.08 3.64 -12.55
N ILE A 78 27.12 4.42 -12.06
CA ILE A 78 27.21 5.03 -10.72
C ILE A 78 27.31 3.94 -9.64
N ILE A 79 26.52 2.87 -9.77
CA ILE A 79 26.55 1.74 -8.83
C ILE A 79 27.90 1.03 -8.87
N ASP A 80 28.46 0.80 -10.06
CA ASP A 80 29.76 0.14 -10.22
C ASP A 80 30.90 1.00 -9.66
N GLU A 81 30.84 2.33 -9.85
CA GLU A 81 31.77 3.28 -9.23
C GLU A 81 31.69 3.22 -7.70
N LEU A 82 30.48 3.22 -7.14
CA LEU A 82 30.27 3.12 -5.69
C LEU A 82 30.73 1.78 -5.10
N LYS A 83 30.58 0.67 -5.82
CA LYS A 83 31.09 -0.66 -5.38
C LYS A 83 32.61 -0.77 -5.48
N ALA A 84 33.21 -0.08 -6.45
CA ALA A 84 34.65 -0.03 -6.62
C ALA A 84 35.32 0.90 -5.61
N ASP A 85 34.57 1.83 -5.02
CA ASP A 85 35.04 2.65 -3.92
C ASP A 85 35.33 1.78 -2.68
N LYS A 86 36.51 1.99 -2.10
CA LYS A 86 36.97 1.30 -0.90
C LYS A 86 36.70 2.10 0.36
N ASP A 87 36.27 3.36 0.22
CA ASP A 87 35.86 4.18 1.34
C ASP A 87 34.45 3.77 1.77
N GLU A 88 34.34 3.22 2.98
CA GLU A 88 33.04 2.86 3.56
C GLU A 88 32.33 4.17 3.92
N GLY A 89 31.48 4.65 3.01
CA GLY A 89 30.61 5.78 3.27
C GLY A 89 29.87 5.58 4.59
N ARG A 90 29.97 6.55 5.50
CA ARG A 90 29.27 6.49 6.78
C ARG A 90 27.84 7.02 6.62
N GLU A 91 26.88 6.33 7.20
CA GLU A 91 25.52 6.86 7.36
C GLU A 91 25.57 8.10 8.27
N ILE A 92 24.82 9.15 7.88
CA ILE A 92 24.75 10.42 8.62
C ILE A 92 23.29 10.69 8.94
N ASN A 93 23.00 10.97 10.21
CA ASN A 93 21.64 11.35 10.61
C ASN A 93 21.36 12.82 10.32
N LEU A 94 20.09 13.19 10.11
CA LEU A 94 19.69 14.58 9.92
C LEU A 94 20.13 15.50 11.08
N ASN A 95 20.13 14.99 12.30
CA ASN A 95 20.57 15.73 13.49
C ASN A 95 22.08 16.03 13.52
N GLU A 96 22.87 15.39 12.65
CA GLU A 96 24.31 15.69 12.52
C GLU A 96 24.57 16.85 11.54
N ILE A 97 23.56 17.23 10.75
CA ILE A 97 23.66 18.25 9.68
C ILE A 97 22.87 19.53 10.05
N LEU A 98 21.91 19.42 10.97
CA LEU A 98 21.09 20.51 11.52
C LEU A 98 21.60 20.99 12.88
#